data_AF-A0A7X7U123-F1
#
_entry.id   AF-A0A7X7U123-F1
#
_cell.length_a   1.000
_cell.length_b   1.000
_cell.length_c   1.000
_cell.angle_alpha   90.00
_cell.angle_beta   90.00
_cell.angle_gamma   90.00
#
_symmetry.space_group_name_H-M   'P 1'
#
loop_
_entity.id
_entity.type
_entity.pdbx_description
1 polymer ?
#
loop_
_entity_poly.entity_id
_entity_poly.type
_entity_poly.pdbx_seq_one_letter_code
_entity_poly.pdbx_strand_id
1 'polypeptide(L)'
;MTMQATQTRETTFADLLASGIQLEAQTQHVYQEFANLFAHCPDVAAFWRALAAEEASHKNRLIQIRDGMSRERLARPGDVKMLQAAQRLLAVDLGERLAEVRDLDDAYELANDLESSETNTIFQFFLTELSQDMHVVSALMRDLDEHVERLMAEFPAAYATRTERLAVKALRS
;
A
#
# COMPACT_ATOMS: atom_id res chain seq x y z
N MET A 1 36.74 -19.25 20.82
CA MET A 1 35.26 -19.20 20.68
C MET A 1 34.81 -17.85 21.17
N THR A 2 34.46 -16.94 20.24
CA THR A 2 33.93 -15.63 20.60
C THR A 2 32.52 -15.59 20.04
N MET A 3 31.52 -15.72 20.91
CA MET A 3 30.13 -15.55 20.52
C MET A 3 29.92 -14.06 20.26
N GLN A 4 29.70 -13.69 19.00
CA GLN A 4 29.15 -12.38 18.66
C GLN A 4 27.76 -12.31 19.27
N ALA A 5 27.57 -11.40 20.23
CA ALA A 5 26.25 -10.97 20.65
C ALA A 5 25.60 -10.30 19.44
N THR A 6 24.61 -10.97 18.84
CA THR A 6 23.71 -10.34 17.89
C THR A 6 22.97 -9.25 18.65
N GLN A 7 23.44 -8.01 18.54
CA GLN A 7 22.81 -6.87 19.16
C GLN A 7 21.49 -6.65 18.43
N THR A 8 20.38 -7.09 19.03
CA THR A 8 19.03 -6.87 18.50
C THR A 8 18.83 -5.36 18.47
N ARG A 9 18.93 -4.74 17.29
CA ARG A 9 18.66 -3.31 17.12
C ARG A 9 17.21 -3.05 17.54
N GLU A 10 17.00 -2.13 18.46
CA GLU A 10 15.66 -1.71 18.86
C GLU A 10 14.93 -1.10 17.65
N THR A 11 13.66 -1.47 17.49
CA THR A 11 12.79 -0.92 16.46
C THR A 11 12.62 0.58 16.64
N THR A 12 12.85 1.33 15.57
CA THR A 12 12.75 2.79 15.57
C THR A 12 11.55 3.28 14.75
N PHE A 13 11.15 4.52 14.99
CA PHE A 13 10.16 5.21 14.17
C PHE A 13 10.57 5.28 12.69
N ALA A 14 11.87 5.41 12.42
CA ALA A 14 12.41 5.36 11.06
C ALA A 14 12.15 4.01 10.36
N ASP A 15 12.24 2.90 11.10
CA ASP A 15 12.01 1.56 10.53
C ASP A 15 10.54 1.39 10.12
N LEU A 16 9.62 1.95 10.90
CA LEU A 16 8.18 1.92 10.58
C LEU A 16 7.82 2.81 9.39
N LEU A 17 8.38 4.03 9.32
CA LEU A 17 8.25 4.89 8.15
C LEU A 17 8.79 4.20 6.89
N ALA A 18 9.93 3.52 7.00
CA ALA A 18 10.51 2.76 5.89
C ALA A 18 9.58 1.61 5.44
N SER A 19 8.96 0.89 6.38
CA SER A 19 7.98 -0.14 6.05
C SER A 19 6.74 0.43 5.36
N GLY A 20 6.20 1.56 5.84
CA GLY A 20 5.09 2.25 5.18
C GLY A 20 5.43 2.63 3.74
N ILE A 21 6.54 3.34 3.53
CA ILE A 21 7.03 3.71 2.19
C ILE A 21 7.17 2.49 1.27
N GLN A 22 7.63 1.36 1.81
CA GLN A 22 7.81 0.14 1.03
C GLN A 22 6.47 -0.51 0.64
N LEU A 23 5.47 -0.50 1.54
CA LEU A 23 4.14 -1.02 1.24
C LEU A 23 3.47 -0.21 0.13
N GLU A 24 3.44 1.12 0.25
CA GLU A 24 2.92 2.03 -0.80
C GLU A 24 3.62 1.76 -2.15
N ALA A 25 4.93 1.54 -2.14
CA ALA A 25 5.69 1.24 -3.35
C ALA A 25 5.33 -0.14 -3.97
N GLN A 26 5.02 -1.14 -3.13
CA GLN A 26 4.58 -2.45 -3.60
C GLN A 26 3.17 -2.39 -4.19
N THR A 27 2.25 -1.71 -3.51
CA THR A 27 0.87 -1.50 -3.96
C THR A 27 0.81 -0.68 -5.26
N GLN A 28 1.63 0.39 -5.35
CA GLN A 28 1.87 1.12 -6.60
C GLN A 28 2.24 0.17 -7.75
N HIS A 29 3.18 -0.73 -7.51
CA HIS A 29 3.64 -1.66 -8.54
C HIS A 29 2.53 -2.63 -8.97
N VAL A 30 1.75 -3.17 -8.02
CA VAL A 30 0.61 -4.04 -8.32
C VAL A 30 -0.39 -3.34 -9.24
N TYR A 31 -0.78 -2.10 -8.94
CA TYR A 31 -1.70 -1.35 -9.80
C TYR A 31 -1.11 -1.02 -11.17
N GLN A 32 0.20 -0.75 -11.24
CA GLN A 32 0.88 -0.58 -12.52
C GLN A 32 0.83 -1.86 -13.37
N GLU A 33 0.98 -3.03 -12.76
CA GLU A 33 0.86 -4.32 -13.44
C GLU A 33 -0.59 -4.61 -13.86
N PHE A 34 -1.60 -4.29 -13.04
CA PHE A 34 -2.99 -4.39 -13.47
C PHE A 34 -3.27 -3.54 -14.70
N ALA A 35 -2.77 -2.31 -14.76
CA ALA A 35 -2.91 -1.47 -15.94
C ALA A 35 -2.29 -2.11 -17.20
N ASN A 36 -1.21 -2.89 -17.05
CA ASN A 36 -0.59 -3.62 -18.15
C ASN A 36 -1.42 -4.84 -18.55
N LEU A 37 -1.85 -5.66 -17.59
CA LEU A 37 -2.67 -6.85 -17.81
C LEU A 37 -4.00 -6.52 -18.50
N PHE A 38 -4.57 -5.35 -18.20
CA PHE A 38 -5.85 -4.91 -18.77
C PHE A 38 -5.70 -3.81 -19.82
N ALA A 39 -4.52 -3.64 -20.43
CA ALA A 39 -4.27 -2.57 -21.41
C ALA A 39 -5.21 -2.58 -22.63
N HIS A 40 -5.85 -3.71 -22.94
CA HIS A 40 -6.85 -3.86 -23.99
C HIS A 40 -8.25 -3.31 -23.61
N CYS A 41 -8.47 -2.98 -22.34
CA CYS A 41 -9.66 -2.31 -21.82
C CYS A 41 -9.26 -0.92 -21.30
N PRO A 42 -9.33 0.14 -22.13
CA PRO A 42 -8.77 1.45 -21.80
C PRO A 42 -9.26 2.04 -20.49
N ASP A 43 -10.56 1.90 -20.18
CA ASP A 43 -11.15 2.45 -18.97
C ASP A 43 -10.63 1.75 -17.71
N VAL A 44 -10.49 0.42 -17.76
CA VAL A 44 -9.90 -0.39 -16.67
C VAL A 44 -8.43 -0.05 -16.48
N ALA A 45 -7.66 0.04 -17.57
CA ALA A 45 -6.26 0.39 -17.50
C ALA A 45 -6.05 1.84 -16.99
N ALA A 46 -6.94 2.76 -17.34
CA ALA A 46 -6.92 4.13 -16.83
C ALA A 46 -7.21 4.17 -15.32
N PHE A 47 -8.20 3.42 -14.85
CA PHE A 47 -8.52 3.29 -13.44
C PHE A 47 -7.31 2.80 -12.62
N TRP A 48 -6.67 1.70 -13.03
CA TRP A 48 -5.50 1.19 -12.32
C TRP A 48 -4.29 2.14 -12.35
N ARG A 49 -4.09 2.89 -13.44
CA ARG A 49 -3.05 3.94 -13.47
C ARG A 49 -3.35 5.08 -12.51
N ALA A 50 -4.61 5.43 -12.33
CA ALA A 50 -5.00 6.47 -11.38
C ALA A 50 -4.72 6.06 -9.93
N LEU A 51 -5.03 4.81 -9.56
CA LEU A 51 -4.65 4.26 -8.26
C LEU A 51 -3.13 4.20 -8.09
N ALA A 52 -2.39 3.69 -9.07
CA ALA A 52 -0.92 3.67 -9.02
C ALA A 52 -0.30 5.07 -8.83
N ALA A 53 -0.93 6.12 -9.36
CA ALA A 53 -0.49 7.49 -9.17
C ALA A 53 -0.75 8.02 -7.75
N GLU A 54 -1.79 7.55 -7.08
CA GLU A 54 -2.09 7.88 -5.69
C GLU A 54 -1.12 7.21 -4.74
N GLU A 55 -0.85 5.92 -4.90
CA GLU A 55 0.20 5.23 -4.13
C GLU A 55 1.56 5.93 -4.25
N ALA A 56 1.87 6.45 -5.45
CA ALA A 56 3.08 7.24 -5.66
C ALA A 56 3.05 8.55 -4.83
N SER A 57 1.90 9.21 -4.75
CA SER A 57 1.67 10.42 -3.96
C SER A 57 1.84 10.14 -2.46
N HIS A 58 1.25 9.05 -1.96
CA HIS A 58 1.31 8.64 -0.56
C HIS A 58 2.73 8.27 -0.14
N LYS A 59 3.41 7.44 -0.92
CA LYS A 59 4.84 7.16 -0.76
C LYS A 59 5.68 8.43 -0.70
N ASN A 60 5.47 9.37 -1.62
CA ASN A 60 6.23 10.62 -1.65
C ASN A 60 5.96 11.49 -0.42
N ARG A 61 4.72 11.49 0.08
CA ARG A 61 4.36 12.19 1.32
C ARG A 61 5.06 11.59 2.53
N LEU A 62 5.10 10.26 2.65
CA LEU A 62 5.83 9.58 3.72
C LEU A 62 7.34 9.87 3.66
N ILE A 63 7.92 9.94 2.47
CA ILE A 63 9.31 10.36 2.27
C ILE A 63 9.51 11.81 2.74
N GLN A 64 8.63 12.74 2.36
CA GLN A 64 8.70 14.13 2.81
C GLN A 64 8.58 14.26 4.33
N ILE A 65 7.68 13.50 4.95
CA ILE A 65 7.53 13.43 6.41
C ILE A 65 8.84 12.96 7.04
N ARG A 66 9.42 11.85 6.55
CA ARG A 66 10.69 11.31 7.05
C ARG A 66 11.83 12.33 6.93
N ASP A 67 11.96 12.95 5.75
CA ASP A 67 13.07 13.86 5.44
C ASP A 67 12.93 15.20 6.19
N GLY A 68 11.71 15.58 6.58
CA GLY A 68 11.43 16.75 7.43
C GLY A 68 11.63 16.52 8.93
N MET A 69 11.84 15.28 9.38
CA MET A 69 12.03 14.95 10.80
C MET A 69 13.49 15.03 11.25
N SER A 70 13.69 15.42 12.52
CA SER A 70 15.01 15.37 13.14
C SER A 70 15.45 13.93 13.38
N ARG A 71 16.77 13.72 13.47
CA ARG A 71 17.34 12.38 13.74
C ARG A 71 16.86 11.82 15.08
N GLU A 72 16.69 12.68 16.07
CA GLU A 72 16.21 12.31 17.41
C GLU A 72 14.77 11.80 17.33
N ARG A 73 13.91 12.44 16.53
CA ARG A 73 12.52 11.98 16.32
C ARG A 73 12.49 10.64 15.59
N LEU A 74 13.31 10.48 14.55
CA LEU A 74 13.43 9.24 13.79
C LEU A 74 13.99 8.07 14.62
N ALA A 75 14.88 8.36 15.57
CA ALA A 75 15.49 7.37 16.46
C ALA A 75 14.61 6.98 17.67
N ARG A 76 13.44 7.59 17.84
CA ARG A 76 12.51 7.21 18.91
C ARG A 76 12.10 5.74 18.77
N PRO A 77 11.86 5.03 19.89
CA PRO A 77 11.30 3.69 19.85
C PRO A 77 10.01 3.67 19.04
N GLY A 78 9.92 2.72 18.12
CA GLY A 78 8.71 2.46 17.34
C GLY A 78 7.86 1.35 17.96
N ASP A 79 6.57 1.29 17.62
CA ASP A 79 5.72 0.17 18.02
C ASP A 79 6.14 -1.13 17.31
N VAL A 80 6.69 -2.06 18.09
CA VAL A 80 7.17 -3.36 17.62
C VAL A 80 6.05 -4.20 17.01
N LYS A 81 4.82 -4.15 17.53
CA LYS A 81 3.70 -4.92 16.99
C LYS A 81 3.31 -4.42 15.60
N MET A 82 3.39 -3.11 15.40
CA MET A 82 3.09 -2.49 14.11
C MET A 82 4.18 -2.79 13.10
N LEU A 83 5.45 -2.78 13.51
CA LEU A 83 6.54 -3.21 12.63
C LEU A 83 6.37 -4.68 12.23
N GLN A 84 6.02 -5.55 13.16
CA GLN A 84 5.74 -6.96 12.85
C GLN A 84 4.55 -7.13 11.91
N ALA A 85 3.50 -6.32 12.05
CA ALA A 85 2.36 -6.33 11.14
C ALA A 85 2.80 -5.90 9.72
N ALA A 86 3.52 -4.78 9.61
CA ALA A 86 4.05 -4.30 8.34
C ALA A 86 5.01 -5.33 7.70
N GLN A 87 5.87 -5.96 8.48
CA GLN A 87 6.77 -7.02 8.02
C GLN A 87 6.01 -8.25 7.50
N ARG A 88 4.88 -8.63 8.13
CA ARG A 88 4.04 -9.71 7.63
C ARG A 88 3.42 -9.38 6.28
N LEU A 89 2.99 -8.13 6.10
CA LEU A 89 2.46 -7.67 4.80
C LEU A 89 3.56 -7.64 3.73
N LEU A 90 4.73 -7.11 4.06
CA LEU A 90 5.89 -7.07 3.16
C LEU A 90 6.44 -8.45 2.81
N ALA A 91 6.16 -9.47 3.63
CA ALA A 91 6.54 -10.85 3.37
C ALA A 91 5.58 -11.59 2.43
N VAL A 92 4.42 -10.99 2.10
CA VAL A 92 3.53 -11.54 1.08
C VAL A 92 4.22 -11.43 -0.28
N ASP A 93 4.32 -12.56 -0.99
CA ASP A 93 4.85 -12.57 -2.35
C ASP A 93 3.79 -12.04 -3.33
N LEU A 94 3.80 -10.72 -3.53
CA LEU A 94 2.90 -10.08 -4.49
C LEU A 94 3.22 -10.46 -5.94
N GLY A 95 4.44 -10.92 -6.24
CA GLY A 95 4.80 -11.44 -7.56
C GLY A 95 4.04 -12.73 -7.88
N GLU A 96 4.00 -13.66 -6.93
CA GLU A 96 3.19 -14.88 -7.05
C GLU A 96 1.70 -14.55 -7.16
N ARG A 97 1.16 -13.66 -6.31
CA ARG A 97 -0.25 -13.25 -6.38
C ARG A 97 -0.60 -12.58 -7.71
N LEU A 98 0.28 -11.72 -8.24
CA LEU A 98 0.12 -11.10 -9.55
C LEU A 98 0.10 -12.15 -10.68
N ALA A 99 0.97 -13.15 -10.60
CA ALA A 99 1.01 -14.24 -11.58
C ALA A 99 -0.27 -15.08 -11.58
N GLU A 100 -1.03 -15.11 -10.49
CA GLU A 100 -2.31 -15.81 -10.38
C GLU A 100 -3.51 -15.04 -10.94
N VAL A 101 -3.38 -13.74 -11.22
CA VAL A 101 -4.49 -12.90 -11.74
C VAL A 101 -4.88 -13.29 -13.16
N ARG A 102 -6.04 -13.92 -13.35
CA ARG A 102 -6.51 -14.40 -14.67
C ARG A 102 -7.52 -13.48 -15.32
N ASP A 103 -8.26 -12.74 -14.52
CA ASP A 103 -9.30 -11.83 -14.97
C ASP A 103 -9.44 -10.62 -14.04
N LEU A 104 -10.30 -9.69 -14.43
CA LEU A 104 -10.52 -8.45 -13.70
C LEU A 104 -11.11 -8.69 -12.31
N ASP A 105 -11.77 -9.82 -12.07
CA ASP A 105 -12.29 -10.16 -10.75
C ASP A 105 -11.14 -10.55 -9.81
N ASP A 106 -10.22 -11.41 -10.27
CA ASP A 106 -9.01 -11.75 -9.50
C ASP A 106 -8.21 -10.47 -9.13
N ALA A 107 -8.09 -9.50 -10.06
CA ALA A 107 -7.42 -8.22 -9.81
C ALA A 107 -8.18 -7.34 -8.80
N TYR A 108 -9.51 -7.28 -8.94
CA TYR A 108 -10.37 -6.51 -8.04
C TYR A 108 -10.31 -7.05 -6.61
N GLU A 109 -10.36 -8.37 -6.42
CA GLU A 109 -10.27 -8.99 -5.09
C GLU A 109 -8.87 -8.78 -4.48
N LEU A 110 -7.80 -8.91 -5.27
CA LEU A 110 -6.44 -8.61 -4.82
C LEU A 110 -6.29 -7.14 -4.40
N ALA A 111 -6.88 -6.20 -5.16
CA ALA A 111 -6.90 -4.78 -4.77
C ALA A 111 -7.62 -4.58 -3.43
N ASN A 112 -8.81 -5.18 -3.23
CA ASN A 112 -9.54 -5.07 -1.97
C ASN A 112 -8.74 -5.61 -0.78
N ASP A 113 -8.04 -6.73 -0.95
CA ASP A 113 -7.19 -7.32 0.10
C ASP A 113 -6.04 -6.39 0.49
N LEU A 114 -5.40 -5.74 -0.49
CA LEU A 114 -4.31 -4.79 -0.27
C LEU A 114 -4.82 -3.56 0.48
N GLU A 115 -5.89 -2.94 0.00
CA GLU A 115 -6.46 -1.73 0.59
C GLU A 115 -6.94 -1.96 2.03
N SER A 116 -7.56 -3.12 2.27
CA SER A 116 -7.97 -3.53 3.61
C SER A 116 -6.76 -3.74 4.54
N SER A 117 -5.66 -4.25 4.02
CA SER A 117 -4.44 -4.51 4.80
C SER A 117 -3.69 -3.22 5.15
N GLU A 118 -3.60 -2.29 4.19
CA GLU A 118 -2.95 -0.99 4.35
C GLU A 118 -3.73 -0.09 5.31
N THR A 119 -5.05 0.05 5.11
CA THR A 119 -5.99 0.74 6.02
C THR A 119 -5.79 0.29 7.47
N ASN A 120 -5.67 -1.02 7.69
CA ASN A 120 -5.55 -1.56 9.04
C ASN A 120 -4.15 -1.39 9.65
N THR A 121 -3.09 -1.35 8.85
CA THR A 121 -1.71 -1.47 9.36
C THR A 121 -0.91 -0.19 9.28
N ILE A 122 -0.92 0.49 8.12
CA ILE A 122 -0.11 1.68 7.85
C ILE A 122 -0.78 2.90 8.49
N PHE A 123 -2.09 3.04 8.32
CA PHE A 123 -2.80 4.24 8.73
C PHE A 123 -3.08 4.27 10.24
N GLN A 124 -3.50 3.16 10.85
CA GLN A 124 -3.65 3.10 12.32
C GLN A 124 -2.34 3.42 13.05
N PHE A 125 -1.20 3.06 12.43
CA PHE A 125 0.12 3.36 12.96
C PHE A 125 0.40 4.85 12.95
N PHE A 126 0.30 5.48 11.78
CA PHE A 126 0.63 6.88 11.66
C PHE A 126 -0.32 7.78 12.44
N LEU A 127 -1.61 7.43 12.52
CA LEU A 127 -2.56 8.18 13.34
C LEU A 127 -2.20 8.13 14.83
N THR A 128 -1.66 7.00 15.31
CA THR A 128 -1.25 6.85 16.72
C THR A 128 0.03 7.64 17.00
N GLU A 129 1.09 7.42 16.20
CA GLU A 129 2.41 8.02 16.45
C GLU A 129 2.53 9.49 16.04
N LEU A 130 1.76 9.92 15.04
CA LEU A 130 1.76 11.31 14.55
C LEU A 130 0.59 12.12 15.08
N SER A 131 -0.18 11.59 16.05
CA SER A 131 -1.35 12.24 16.67
C SER A 131 -1.11 13.69 17.14
N GLN A 132 0.14 14.04 17.47
CA GLN A 132 0.52 15.40 17.91
C GLN A 132 0.80 16.38 16.75
N ASP A 133 0.84 15.89 15.51
CA ASP A 133 1.13 16.64 14.30
C ASP A 133 -0.13 16.70 13.42
N MET A 134 -1.07 17.56 13.82
CA MET A 134 -2.42 17.61 13.23
C MET A 134 -2.43 17.80 11.72
N HIS A 135 -1.46 18.52 11.16
CA HIS A 135 -1.36 18.70 9.70
C HIS A 135 -1.02 17.40 9.00
N VAL A 136 -0.13 16.59 9.56
CA VAL A 136 0.24 15.28 9.03
C VAL A 136 -0.91 14.28 9.20
N VAL A 137 -1.59 14.31 10.35
CA VAL A 137 -2.77 13.48 10.63
C VAL A 137 -3.90 13.76 9.63
N SER A 138 -4.29 15.02 9.42
CA SER A 138 -5.36 15.35 8.49
C SER A 138 -5.03 14.98 7.05
N ALA A 139 -3.76 15.10 6.65
CA ALA A 139 -3.30 14.66 5.34
C ALA A 139 -3.44 13.14 5.18
N LEU A 140 -2.99 12.36 6.16
CA LEU A 140 -3.06 10.89 6.12
C LEU A 140 -4.49 10.35 6.24
N MET A 141 -5.37 11.04 6.97
CA MET A 141 -6.79 10.67 7.04
C MET A 141 -7.50 10.87 5.71
N ARG A 142 -7.16 11.91 4.94
CA ARG A 142 -7.71 12.10 3.60
C ARG A 142 -7.26 10.99 2.66
N ASP A 143 -5.98 10.64 2.71
CA ASP A 143 -5.41 9.55 1.91
C ASP A 143 -6.14 8.21 2.19
N LEU A 144 -6.56 7.98 3.44
CA LEU A 144 -7.35 6.80 3.85
C LEU A 144 -8.77 6.75 3.26
N ASP A 145 -9.49 7.87 3.26
CA ASP A 145 -10.85 7.93 2.72
C ASP A 145 -10.84 7.76 1.19
N GLU A 146 -9.80 8.25 0.51
CA GLU A 146 -9.66 8.23 -0.96
C GLU A 146 -9.54 6.80 -1.53
N HIS A 147 -8.82 5.89 -0.87
CA HIS A 147 -8.60 4.52 -1.37
C HIS A 147 -9.88 3.66 -1.40
N VAL A 148 -10.58 3.59 -0.27
CA VAL A 148 -11.80 2.78 -0.15
C VAL A 148 -12.94 3.36 -0.99
N GLU A 149 -13.04 4.70 -1.04
CA GLU A 149 -14.07 5.37 -1.84
C GLU A 149 -13.84 5.13 -3.34
N ARG A 150 -12.60 5.17 -3.84
CA ARG A 150 -12.34 4.97 -5.28
C ARG A 150 -12.60 3.56 -5.76
N LEU A 151 -12.16 2.55 -4.99
CA LEU A 151 -12.39 1.16 -5.38
C LEU A 151 -13.89 0.80 -5.37
N MET A 152 -14.68 1.39 -4.47
CA MET A 152 -16.11 1.11 -4.36
C MET A 152 -17.01 2.03 -5.22
N ALA A 153 -16.64 3.30 -5.39
CA ALA A 153 -17.49 4.32 -6.02
C ALA A 153 -17.02 4.74 -7.42
N GLU A 154 -15.72 4.63 -7.73
CA GLU A 154 -15.14 5.08 -9.00
C GLU A 154 -14.73 3.93 -9.93
N PHE A 155 -14.86 2.66 -9.50
CA PHE A 155 -14.64 1.52 -10.39
C PHE A 155 -15.57 1.61 -11.61
N PRO A 156 -15.09 1.36 -12.85
CA PRO A 156 -15.90 1.65 -14.02
C PRO A 156 -17.23 0.90 -14.01
N ALA A 157 -18.33 1.63 -14.17
CA ALA A 157 -19.68 1.10 -13.95
C ALA A 157 -20.05 -0.11 -14.82
N ALA A 158 -19.41 -0.26 -15.99
CA ALA A 158 -19.56 -1.43 -16.86
C ALA A 158 -19.05 -2.75 -16.25
N TYR A 159 -18.33 -2.68 -15.13
CA TYR A 159 -17.73 -3.81 -14.42
C TYR A 159 -18.14 -3.83 -12.93
N ALA A 160 -19.27 -3.21 -12.58
CA ALA A 160 -19.76 -3.12 -11.22
C ALA A 160 -20.06 -4.51 -10.63
N THR A 161 -20.49 -5.46 -11.46
CA THR A 161 -20.79 -6.82 -11.02
C THR A 161 -19.60 -7.76 -11.22
N ARG A 162 -19.52 -8.77 -10.35
CA ARG A 162 -18.57 -9.88 -10.48
C ARG A 162 -18.65 -10.56 -11.85
N THR A 163 -19.87 -10.76 -12.37
CA THR A 163 -20.08 -11.42 -13.66
C THR A 163 -19.43 -10.64 -14.81
N GLU A 164 -19.54 -9.31 -14.81
CA GLU A 164 -18.91 -8.44 -15.81
C GLU A 164 -17.39 -8.47 -15.68
N ARG A 165 -16.85 -8.47 -14.45
CA ARG A 165 -15.39 -8.57 -14.24
C ARG A 165 -14.80 -9.90 -14.72
N LEU A 166 -15.46 -11.02 -14.42
CA LEU A 166 -15.01 -12.35 -14.86
C LEU A 166 -14.93 -12.49 -16.40
N ALA A 167 -15.67 -11.67 -17.14
CA ALA A 167 -15.65 -11.66 -18.61
C ALA A 167 -14.39 -10.99 -19.20
N VAL A 168 -13.68 -10.16 -18.43
CA VAL A 168 -12.49 -9.44 -18.88
C VAL A 168 -11.24 -10.22 -18.48
N LYS A 169 -10.54 -10.81 -19.47
CA LYS A 169 -9.35 -11.65 -19.22
C LYS A 169 -8.06 -10.84 -19.26
N ALA A 170 -7.13 -11.18 -18.38
CA ALA A 170 -5.81 -10.56 -18.37
C ALA A 170 -5.02 -10.90 -19.65
N LEU A 171 -4.25 -9.95 -20.17
CA LEU A 171 -3.25 -10.20 -21.21
C LEU A 171 -2.12 -11.03 -20.61
N ARG A 172 -2.08 -12.30 -20.98
CA ARG A 172 -0.97 -13.20 -20.66
C ARG A 172 0.04 -13.14 -21.81
N SER A 173 1.31 -12.90 -21.49
CA SER A 173 2.43 -13.07 -22.43
C SER A 173 2.72 -14.55 -22.64
#